data_AF-A0A5C4X6L4-F1
#
_entry.id   AF-A0A5C4X6L4-F1
#
_cell.length_a   1.000
_cell.length_b   1.000
_cell.length_c   1.000
_cell.angle_alpha   90.00
_cell.angle_beta   90.00
_cell.angle_gamma   90.00
#
_symmetry.space_group_name_H-M   'P 1'
#
loop_
_entity.id
_entity.type
_entity.pdbx_description
1 polymer ?
#
loop_
_entity_poly.entity_id
_entity_poly.type
_entity_poly.pdbx_seq_one_letter_code
_entity_poly.pdbx_strand_id
1 'polypeptide(L)' 'MSSANAASPRGRRTRTFELVVHGIDIATTLGAEPLVPEAALRESLAIAAGLAMQSGKGSSVLAGLTGRGGLAEDFTVLG' A
#
# COMPACT_ATOMS: atom_id res chain seq x y z
N MET A 1 -3.73 -14.50 -34.18
CA MET A 1 -2.72 -14.62 -33.12
C MET A 1 -2.31 -13.21 -32.70
N SER A 2 -3.03 -12.60 -31.75
CA SER A 2 -2.63 -11.33 -31.14
C SER A 2 -2.03 -11.66 -29.77
N SER A 3 -0.71 -11.56 -29.68
CA SER A 3 0.02 -11.85 -28.45
C SER A 3 -0.25 -10.70 -27.48
N ALA A 4 -1.11 -10.94 -26.50
CA ALA A 4 -1.31 -10.02 -25.39
C ALA A 4 0.02 -9.84 -24.66
N ASN A 5 0.49 -8.59 -24.57
CA ASN A 5 1.62 -8.19 -23.76
C ASN A 5 1.25 -8.36 -22.27
N ALA A 6 1.30 -9.60 -21.79
CA ALA A 6 0.97 -9.98 -20.44
C ALA A 6 2.15 -9.62 -19.53
N ALA A 7 2.19 -8.36 -19.09
CA ALA A 7 3.02 -7.97 -17.96
C ALA A 7 2.73 -8.93 -16.80
N SER A 8 3.80 -9.49 -16.20
CA SER A 8 3.71 -10.49 -15.14
C SER A 8 2.69 -10.07 -14.07
N PRO A 9 1.81 -10.97 -13.59
CA PRO A 9 0.79 -10.65 -12.59
C PRO A 9 1.35 -10.05 -11.30
N ARG A 10 2.66 -10.15 -11.05
CA ARG A 10 3.33 -9.48 -9.92
C ARG A 10 3.66 -8.00 -10.20
N GLY A 11 4.13 -7.67 -11.40
CA GLY A 11 4.60 -6.32 -11.74
C GLY A 11 3.48 -5.26 -11.82
N ARG A 12 2.25 -5.67 -12.18
CA ARG A 12 1.10 -4.76 -12.16
C ARG A 12 0.62 -4.41 -10.74
N ARG A 13 0.69 -5.36 -9.81
CA ARG A 13 0.19 -5.20 -8.45
C ARG A 13 1.07 -4.29 -7.60
N THR A 14 2.39 -4.45 -7.70
CA THR A 14 3.34 -3.53 -7.05
C THR A 14 3.26 -2.13 -7.64
N ARG A 15 3.00 -2.02 -8.96
CA ARG A 15 2.77 -0.73 -9.62
C ARG A 15 1.50 -0.02 -9.12
N THR A 16 0.41 -0.73 -8.89
CA THR A 16 -0.80 -0.14 -8.28
C THR A 16 -0.49 0.41 -6.89
N PHE A 17 0.21 -0.38 -6.06
CA PHE A 17 0.62 0.03 -4.72
C PHE A 17 1.48 1.30 -4.73
N GLU A 18 2.53 1.33 -5.56
CA GLU A 18 3.41 2.50 -5.72
C GLU A 18 2.63 3.76 -6.11
N LEU A 19 1.74 3.65 -7.11
CA LEU A 19 0.96 4.79 -7.60
C LEU A 19 -0.05 5.28 -6.56
N VAL A 20 -0.66 4.37 -5.78
CA VAL A 20 -1.56 4.74 -4.69
C VAL A 20 -0.81 5.49 -3.59
N VAL A 21 0.31 4.94 -3.11
CA VAL A 21 1.13 5.57 -2.05
C VAL A 21 1.59 6.96 -2.51
N HIS A 22 2.24 7.04 -3.67
CA HIS A 22 2.75 8.33 -4.16
C HIS A 22 1.64 9.31 -4.52
N GLY A 23 0.48 8.84 -4.97
CA GLY A 23 -0.69 9.69 -5.20
C GLY A 23 -1.21 10.32 -3.90
N ILE A 24 -1.28 9.54 -2.82
CA ILE A 24 -1.63 10.03 -1.47
C ILE A 24 -0.59 11.06 -1.00
N ASP A 25 0.70 10.79 -1.17
CA ASP A 25 1.77 11.70 -0.75
C ASP A 25 1.66 13.05 -1.49
N ILE A 26 1.45 13.02 -2.81
CA ILE A 26 1.29 14.22 -3.64
C ILE A 26 0.06 15.02 -3.20
N ALA A 27 -1.10 14.36 -3.03
CA ALA A 27 -2.32 15.04 -2.60
C ALA A 27 -2.13 15.71 -1.23
N THR A 28 -1.58 14.98 -0.27
CA THR A 28 -1.29 15.49 1.09
C THR A 28 -0.34 16.67 1.05
N THR A 29 0.74 16.59 0.26
CA THR A 29 1.72 17.68 0.10
C THR A 29 1.09 18.95 -0.47
N LEU A 30 0.10 18.80 -1.35
CA LEU A 30 -0.67 19.91 -1.93
C LEU A 30 -1.80 20.42 -1.02
N GLY A 31 -2.01 19.81 0.15
CA GLY A 31 -3.15 20.11 1.03
C GLY A 31 -4.50 19.66 0.46
N ALA A 32 -4.50 18.70 -0.46
CA ALA A 32 -5.69 18.12 -1.07
C ALA A 32 -6.07 16.80 -0.40
N GLU A 33 -7.37 16.50 -0.35
CA GLU A 33 -7.88 15.20 0.11
C GLU A 33 -7.55 14.12 -0.93
N PRO A 34 -6.87 13.01 -0.55
CA PRO A 34 -6.59 11.92 -1.47
C PRO A 34 -7.87 11.20 -1.94
N LEU A 35 -8.13 11.20 -3.24
CA LEU A 35 -9.24 10.46 -3.87
C LEU A 35 -8.74 9.16 -4.49
N VAL A 36 -8.59 8.11 -3.67
CA VAL A 36 -8.10 6.80 -4.12
C VAL A 36 -9.27 5.89 -4.52
N PRO A 37 -9.29 5.30 -5.73
CA PRO A 37 -10.29 4.31 -6.10
C PRO A 37 -10.29 3.11 -5.14
N GLU A 38 -11.46 2.67 -4.68
CA GLU A 38 -11.60 1.61 -3.66
C GLU A 38 -10.83 0.34 -4.02
N ALA A 39 -10.92 -0.10 -5.28
CA ALA A 39 -10.22 -1.30 -5.76
C ALA A 39 -8.69 -1.19 -5.60
N ALA A 40 -8.14 -0.01 -5.92
CA ALA A 40 -6.71 0.25 -5.81
C ALA A 40 -6.26 0.36 -4.34
N LEU A 41 -7.07 0.99 -3.49
CA LEU A 41 -6.83 1.09 -2.05
C LEU A 41 -6.84 -0.31 -1.40
N ARG A 42 -7.84 -1.12 -1.72
CA ARG A 42 -7.98 -2.50 -1.23
C ARG A 42 -6.79 -3.36 -1.61
N GLU A 43 -6.37 -3.31 -2.88
CA GLU A 43 -5.19 -4.03 -3.35
C GLU A 43 -3.92 -3.57 -2.64
N SER A 44 -3.76 -2.26 -2.46
CA SER A 44 -2.59 -1.68 -1.80
C SER A 44 -2.50 -2.08 -0.32
N LEU A 45 -3.63 -2.08 0.40
CA LEU A 45 -3.71 -2.55 1.79
C LEU A 45 -3.33 -4.03 1.91
N ALA A 46 -3.78 -4.88 0.98
CA ALA A 46 -3.42 -6.29 0.97
C ALA A 46 -1.90 -6.50 0.78
N ILE A 47 -1.28 -5.72 -0.11
CA ILE A 47 0.18 -5.74 -0.31
C ILE A 47 0.90 -5.28 0.96
N ALA A 48 0.51 -4.16 1.55
CA ALA A 48 1.11 -3.63 2.78
C ALA A 48 1.02 -4.63 3.94
N ALA A 49 -0.13 -5.28 4.13
CA ALA A 49 -0.31 -6.32 5.14
C ALA A 49 0.61 -7.52 4.87
N GLY A 50 0.73 -7.95 3.61
CA GLY A 50 1.66 -9.01 3.23
C GLY A 50 3.13 -8.67 3.52
N LEU A 51 3.55 -7.43 3.26
CA LEU A 51 4.90 -6.95 3.59
C LEU A 51 5.12 -6.88 5.11
N ALA A 52 4.13 -6.43 5.88
CA ALA A 52 4.19 -6.41 7.33
C ALA A 52 4.38 -7.81 7.92
N MET A 53 3.67 -8.81 7.38
CA MET A 53 3.83 -10.21 7.80
C MET A 53 5.22 -10.74 7.49
N GLN A 54 5.73 -10.49 6.28
CA GLN A 54 7.06 -10.94 5.86
C GLN A 54 8.20 -10.28 6.67
N SER A 55 8.00 -9.05 7.11
CA SER A 55 8.98 -8.28 7.89
C SER A 55 8.83 -8.44 9.42
N GLY A 56 7.92 -9.31 9.89
CA GLY A 56 7.69 -9.52 11.33
C GLY A 56 6.97 -8.37 12.03
N LYS A 57 6.43 -7.40 11.28
CA LYS A 57 5.74 -6.19 11.78
C LYS A 57 4.21 -6.34 11.88
N GLY A 58 3.68 -7.53 11.58
CA GLY A 58 2.24 -7.78 11.48
C GLY A 58 1.44 -7.46 12.76
N SER A 59 1.97 -7.81 13.93
CA SER A 59 1.33 -7.51 15.22
C SER A 59 1.21 -6.00 15.48
N SER A 60 2.27 -5.25 15.19
CA SER A 60 2.28 -3.78 15.31
C SER A 60 1.29 -3.12 14.35
N VAL A 61 1.21 -3.59 13.10
CA VAL A 61 0.21 -3.12 12.13
C VAL A 61 -1.21 -3.38 12.63
N LEU A 62 -1.50 -4.60 13.10
CA LEU A 62 -2.84 -4.93 13.60
C LEU A 62 -3.21 -4.12 14.85
N ALA A 63 -2.27 -3.90 15.76
CA ALA A 63 -2.48 -3.06 16.93
C ALA A 63 -2.79 -1.60 16.52
N GLY A 64 -2.00 -1.03 15.61
CA GLY A 64 -2.20 0.33 15.10
C GLY A 64 -3.54 0.52 14.40
N LEU A 65 -3.88 -0.37 13.46
CA LEU A 65 -5.13 -0.31 12.71
C LEU A 65 -6.39 -0.52 13.58
N THR A 66 -6.24 -1.09 14.78
CA THR A 66 -7.35 -1.32 15.71
C THR A 66 -7.35 -0.41 16.93
N GLY A 67 -6.50 0.63 16.93
CA GLY A 67 -6.47 1.65 17.99
C GLY A 67 -5.86 1.19 19.32
N ARG A 68 -5.08 0.10 19.33
CA ARG A 68 -4.41 -0.44 20.53
C ARG A 68 -2.98 0.08 20.70
N GLY A 69 -2.70 1.24 20.10
CA GLY A 69 -1.39 1.87 19.97
C GLY A 69 -1.30 2.65 18.67
N GLY A 70 -0.25 3.45 18.52
CA GLY A 70 0.11 4.08 17.25
C GLY A 70 1.19 3.29 16.53
N LEU A 71 1.30 3.47 15.21
CA LEU A 71 2.54 3.16 14.49
C LEU A 71 3.56 4.27 14.80
N ALA A 72 4.84 3.91 14.91
CA ALA A 72 5.90 4.90 15.08
C ALA A 72 5.94 5.89 13.91
N GLU A 73 6.43 7.11 14.11
CA GLU A 73 6.50 8.13 13.05
C GLU A 73 7.33 7.67 11.84
N ASP A 74 8.35 6.85 12.08
CA ASP A 74 9.23 6.25 11.08
C ASP A 74 8.79 4.83 10.65
N PHE A 75 7.60 4.40 11.06
CA PHE A 75 7.12 3.06 10.73
C PHE A 75 6.96 2.87 9.22
N THR A 76 7.56 1.79 8.73
CA THR A 76 7.42 1.38 7.33
C THR A 76 7.38 -0.14 7.21
N VAL A 77 6.61 -0.64 6.24
CA VAL A 77 6.64 -2.04 5.79
C VAL A 77 7.52 -2.24 4.55
N LEU A 78 7.98 -1.13 3.95
CA LEU A 78 9.00 -1.08 2.91
C LEU A 78 10.34 -1.01 3.62
N GLY A 79 11.12 -2.09 3.55
CA GLY A 79 12.46 -2.22 4.11
C GLY A 79 13.42 -2.81 3.09
#